data_AF-A0A9W6TXR9-F1
#
_entry.id   AF-A0A9W6TXR9-F1
#
_cell.length_a   1.000
_cell.length_b   1.000
_cell.length_c   1.000
_cell.angle_alpha   90.00
_cell.angle_beta   90.00
_cell.angle_gamma   90.00
#
_symmetry.space_group_name_H-M   'P 1'
#
loop_
_entity.id
_entity.type
_entity.pdbx_description
1 polymer ?
#
loop_
_entity_poly.entity_id
_entity_poly.type
_entity_poly.pdbx_seq_one_letter_code
_entity_poly.pdbx_strand_id
1 'polypeptide(L)'
;MGKECDQPQIAALTDALQVGVKIEYLDGSAGPGQDLQSYVCSPATPATHEPVTITLLYRPGHYDILYSREDAAELQDDDELQDA
;
A
#
# COMPACT_ATOMS: atom_id res chain seq x y z
N MET A 1 2.77 -21.69 -4.10
CA MET A 1 1.84 -21.12 -3.11
C MET A 1 2.50 -21.19 -1.75
N GLY A 2 2.47 -20.11 -0.96
CA GLY A 2 3.14 -20.03 0.34
C GLY A 2 4.64 -19.70 0.28
N LYS A 3 5.11 -19.06 -0.80
CA LYS A 3 6.45 -18.46 -0.85
C LYS A 3 6.32 -16.97 -0.64
N GLU A 4 7.21 -16.40 0.16
CA GLU A 4 7.31 -14.96 0.33
C GLU A 4 7.68 -14.31 -1.01
N CYS A 5 7.11 -13.14 -1.26
CA CYS A 5 7.47 -12.30 -2.39
C CYS A 5 8.52 -11.29 -1.93
N ASP A 6 9.60 -11.22 -2.68
CA ASP A 6 10.66 -10.24 -2.55
C ASP A 6 10.44 -9.08 -3.53
N GLN A 7 11.30 -8.06 -3.44
CA GLN A 7 11.27 -6.85 -4.26
C GLN A 7 11.16 -7.10 -5.78
N PRO A 8 11.85 -8.09 -6.40
CA PRO A 8 11.73 -8.32 -7.84
C PRO A 8 10.35 -8.81 -8.27
N GLN A 9 9.69 -9.65 -7.46
CA GLN A 9 8.33 -10.10 -7.78
C GLN A 9 7.31 -8.97 -7.62
N ILE A 10 7.49 -8.12 -6.60
CA ILE A 10 6.66 -6.94 -6.40
C ILE A 10 6.80 -5.99 -7.60
N ALA A 11 8.03 -5.70 -8.04
CA ALA A 11 8.28 -4.85 -9.20
C ALA A 11 7.66 -5.40 -10.49
N ALA A 12 7.81 -6.71 -10.74
CA ALA A 12 7.19 -7.34 -11.90
C ALA A 12 5.65 -7.26 -11.87
N LEU A 13 5.05 -7.36 -10.68
CA LEU A 13 3.61 -7.24 -10.50
C LEU A 13 3.12 -5.79 -10.71
N THR A 14 3.82 -4.82 -10.13
CA THR A 14 3.60 -3.38 -10.32
C THR A 14 3.62 -3.02 -11.80
N ASP A 15 4.61 -3.50 -12.55
CA ASP A 15 4.72 -3.28 -13.98
C ASP A 15 3.64 -4.01 -14.78
N ALA A 16 3.29 -5.25 -14.42
CA ALA A 16 2.28 -6.02 -15.14
C ALA A 16 0.87 -5.43 -14.96
N LEU A 17 0.55 -4.93 -13.76
CA LEU A 17 -0.77 -4.41 -13.41
C LEU A 17 -0.89 -2.89 -13.56
N GLN A 18 0.23 -2.18 -13.75
CA GLN A 18 0.29 -0.71 -13.80
C GLN A 18 -0.26 -0.07 -12.51
N VAL A 19 0.03 -0.69 -11.36
CA VAL A 19 -0.41 -0.26 -10.02
C VAL A 19 0.83 0.08 -9.21
N GLY A 20 0.84 1.25 -8.55
CA GLY A 20 1.91 1.63 -7.62
C GLY A 20 1.78 0.86 -6.31
N VAL A 21 2.90 0.43 -5.74
CA VAL A 21 2.92 -0.27 -4.45
C VAL A 21 3.90 0.42 -3.51
N LYS A 22 3.43 0.83 -2.35
CA LYS A 22 4.23 1.35 -1.25
C LYS A 22 4.26 0.33 -0.12
N ILE A 23 5.44 0.00 0.38
CA ILE A 23 5.64 -0.96 1.48
C ILE A 23 6.30 -0.24 2.65
N GLU A 24 5.66 -0.25 3.79
CA GLU A 24 6.20 0.24 5.08
C GLU A 24 6.73 -0.95 5.88
N TYR A 25 7.99 -0.89 6.32
CA TYR A 25 8.63 -1.97 7.07
C TYR A 25 8.49 -1.76 8.58
N LEU A 26 7.81 -2.67 9.26
CA LEU A 26 7.72 -2.69 10.72
C LEU A 26 8.65 -3.76 11.29
N ASP A 27 9.93 -3.43 11.38
CA ASP A 27 11.00 -4.31 11.87
C ASP A 27 11.57 -3.89 13.24
N GLY A 28 11.02 -2.84 13.85
CA GLY A 28 11.50 -2.28 15.12
C GLY A 28 12.80 -1.48 15.01
N SER A 29 13.29 -1.22 13.79
CA SER A 29 14.45 -0.34 13.56
C SER A 29 14.11 1.15 13.75
N ALA A 30 12.84 1.53 13.59
CA ALA A 30 12.37 2.89 13.80
C ALA A 30 12.18 3.20 15.30
N GLY A 31 12.83 4.26 15.78
CA GLY A 31 12.62 4.78 17.13
C GLY A 31 11.26 5.48 17.30
N PRO A 32 10.83 5.75 18.54
CA PRO A 32 9.58 6.47 18.80
C PRO A 32 9.61 7.86 18.14
N GLY A 33 8.65 8.10 17.23
CA GLY A 33 8.53 9.36 16.49
C GLY A 33 9.37 9.44 15.21
N GLN A 34 10.05 8.37 14.81
CA GLN A 34 10.69 8.26 13.50
C GLN A 34 9.77 7.59 12.49
N ASP A 35 9.87 8.01 11.23
CA ASP A 35 9.19 7.37 10.12
C ASP A 35 9.72 5.95 9.91
N LEU A 36 8.83 5.05 9.49
CA LEU A 36 9.19 3.70 9.10
C LEU A 36 10.02 3.73 7.82
N GLN A 37 10.89 2.73 7.66
CA GLN A 37 11.55 2.53 6.37
C GLN A 37 10.48 2.19 5.34
N SER A 38 10.45 2.94 4.23
CA SER A 38 9.49 2.72 3.15
C SER A 38 10.20 2.31 1.86
N TYR A 39 9.54 1.45 1.09
CA TYR A 39 9.92 1.08 -0.27
C TYR A 39 8.76 1.42 -1.21
N VAL A 40 9.03 2.28 -2.18
CA VAL A 40 8.04 2.69 -3.19
C VAL A 40 8.41 2.06 -4.52
N CYS A 41 7.49 1.30 -5.07
CA CYS A 41 7.59 0.70 -6.38
C CYS A 41 6.53 1.33 -7.29
N SER A 42 7.00 2.04 -8.30
CA SER A 42 6.14 2.68 -9.30
C SER A 42 6.29 1.96 -10.64
N PRO A 43 5.22 1.84 -11.44
CA PRO A 43 5.30 1.20 -12.75
C PRO A 43 6.26 1.97 -13.68
N ALA A 44 7.03 1.23 -14.47
CA ALA A 44 8.04 1.80 -15.37
C ALA A 44 7.45 2.65 -16.50
N THR A 45 6.18 2.43 -16.85
CA THR A 45 5.47 3.23 -17.85
C THR A 45 4.60 4.25 -17.13
N PRO A 46 4.73 5.56 -17.42
CA PRO A 46 3.82 6.54 -16.85
C PRO A 46 2.41 6.27 -17.39
N ALA A 47 1.51 5.84 -16.52
CA ALA A 47 0.11 5.76 -16.86
C ALA A 47 -0.43 7.17 -17.17
N THR A 48 -1.37 7.27 -18.11
CA THR A 48 -2.08 8.52 -18.44
C THR A 48 -2.98 9.02 -17.30
N HIS A 49 -3.15 8.22 -16.25
CA HIS A 49 -3.89 8.52 -15.03
C HIS A 49 -2.96 8.41 -13.83
N GLU A 50 -3.28 9.11 -12.74
CA GLU A 50 -2.57 8.94 -11.47
C GLU A 50 -2.62 7.45 -11.07
N PRO A 51 -1.47 6.79 -10.88
CA PRO A 51 -1.44 5.37 -10.61
C PRO A 51 -2.10 5.08 -9.26
N VAL A 52 -3.06 4.16 -9.26
CA VAL A 52 -3.63 3.60 -8.03
C VAL A 52 -2.47 3.10 -7.19
N THR A 53 -2.33 3.63 -5.97
CA THR A 53 -1.21 3.31 -5.10
C THR A 53 -1.73 2.53 -3.90
N ILE A 54 -1.27 1.29 -3.75
CA ILE A 54 -1.62 0.45 -2.60
C ILE A 54 -0.52 0.56 -1.56
N THR A 55 -0.90 0.84 -0.31
CA THR A 55 0.05 0.86 0.82
C THR A 55 -0.04 -0.46 1.59
N LEU A 56 1.09 -1.12 1.77
CA LEU A 56 1.23 -2.38 2.49
C LEU A 56 2.13 -2.18 3.71
N LEU A 57 1.80 -2.84 4.81
CA LEU A 57 2.66 -2.99 5.98
C LEU A 57 3.34 -4.35 5.92
N TYR A 58 4.66 -4.38 5.87
CA TYR A 58 5.44 -5.61 5.95
C TYR A 58 5.89 -5.87 7.39
N ARG A 59 5.57 -7.07 7.86
CA ARG A 59 6.10 -7.68 9.09
C ARG A 59 6.79 -8.99 8.71
N PRO A 60 7.76 -9.51 9.47
CA PRO A 60 8.41 -10.77 9.13
C PRO A 60 7.38 -11.90 8.84
N GLY A 61 7.28 -12.31 7.58
CA GLY A 61 6.33 -13.33 7.10
C GLY A 61 4.90 -12.88 6.83
N HIS A 62 4.58 -11.58 6.86
CA HIS A 62 3.21 -11.10 6.68
C HIS A 62 3.13 -9.74 5.99
N TYR A 63 2.08 -9.55 5.17
CA TYR A 63 1.71 -8.27 4.57
C TYR A 63 0.28 -7.91 4.98
N ASP A 64 0.08 -6.71 5.49
CA ASP A 64 -1.24 -6.14 5.78
C ASP A 64 -1.50 -4.95 4.86
N ILE A 65 -2.77 -4.68 4.54
CA ILE A 65 -3.15 -3.51 3.73
C ILE A 65 -3.36 -2.33 4.68
N LEU A 66 -2.69 -1.21 4.39
CA LEU A 66 -2.91 0.05 5.07
C LEU A 66 -3.80 0.96 4.22
N TYR A 67 -4.80 1.55 4.86
CA TYR A 67 -5.65 2.58 4.29
C TYR A 67 -5.23 3.92 4.88
N SER A 68 -5.15 4.95 4.04
CA SER A 68 -4.95 6.29 4.58
C SER A 68 -6.22 6.72 5.31
N ARG A 69 -6.08 7.64 6.27
CA ARG A 69 -7.25 8.20 6.98
C ARG A 69 -8.18 8.95 6.02
N GLU A 70 -7.62 9.46 4.93
CA GLU A 70 -8.34 10.16 3.87
C GLU A 70 -9.22 9.17 3.08
N ASP A 71 -8.66 8.00 2.71
CA ASP A 71 -9.42 6.91 2.08
C ASP A 71 -10.50 6.32 3.00
N ALA A 72 -10.25 6.31 4.31
CA ALA A 72 -11.20 5.78 5.29
C ALA A 72 -12.36 6.74 5.59
N ALA A 73 -12.21 8.05 5.34
CA ALA A 73 -13.23 9.05 5.58
C ALA A 73 -14.37 8.99 4.54
N GLU A 74 -14.07 8.63 3.30
CA GLU A 74 -15.06 8.52 2.22
C GLU A 74 -16.07 7.37 2.42
N LEU A 75 -15.83 6.47 3.38
CA LEU A 75 -16.74 5.36 3.70
C LEU A 75 -17.78 5.69 4.78
N GLN A 76 -17.74 6.88 5.38
CA GLN A 76 -18.69 7.30 6.43
C GLN A 76 -19.89 8.09 5.89
N ASP A 77 -19.80 8.66 4.69
CA ASP A 77 -20.86 9.50 4.12
C ASP A 77 -22.04 8.70 3.50
N ASP A 78 -21.92 7.38 3.31
CA ASP A 78 -22.98 6.55 2.71
C ASP A 78 -24.07 6.07 3.70
N ASP A 79 -23.88 6.23 5.02
CA ASP A 79 -24.81 5.69 6.04
C ASP A 79 -25.93 6.69 6.44
N GLU A 80 -25.83 7.98 6.07
CA GLU A 80 -26.74 9.05 6.55
C GLU A 80 -27.96 9.37 5.66
N LEU A 81 -28.26 8.55 4.63
CA LEU A 81 -29.34 8.82 3.67
C LEU A 81 -30.51 7.81 3.66
N GLN A 82 -30.70 7.01 4.72
CA GLN A 82 -31.85 6.08 4.82
C GLN A 82 -32.94 6.45 5.84
N ASP A 83 -32.87 7.59 6.53
CA ASP A 83 -33.92 8.00 7.47
C ASP A 83 -34.33 9.48 7.28
N ALA A 84 -35.07 9.76 6.20
CA ALA A 84 -35.84 11.01 6.03
C ALA A 84 -37.11 10.78 5.20
#